data_AF-A0A1F3DIW7-F1
#
_entry.id   AF-A0A1F3DIW7-F1
#
_cell.length_a   1.000
_cell.length_b   1.000
_cell.length_c   1.000
_cell.angle_alpha   90.00
_cell.angle_beta   90.00
_cell.angle_gamma   90.00
#
_symmetry.space_group_name_H-M   'P 1'
#
loop_
_entity.id
_entity.type
_entity.pdbx_description
1 polymer ?
#
loop_
_entity_poly.entity_id
_entity_poly.type
_entity_poly.pdbx_seq_one_letter_code
_entity_poly.pdbx_strand_id
1 'polypeptide(L)'
;MWNPISIDQFVKIHLKKNPNEKENVLRVRLEAALDDYNKGIKCNCGKDIWIVGSATAPFGCFSCITGKDHPRGDYEIDFALDKRGKDGRRHIDEMDPCKISGMFDDDGFEINPDSIRKPSLCMTCLRNVDPDWEEELLCNLNRNDQVDEEEFKCGAYEKL
;
A
#
# COMPACT_ATOMS: atom_id res chain seq x y z
N MET A 1 -5.28 -2.23 -4.65
CA MET A 1 -4.32 -3.22 -4.14
C MET A 1 -3.41 -3.78 -5.23
N TRP A 2 -2.17 -4.10 -4.86
CA TRP A 2 -1.24 -4.89 -5.67
C TRP A 2 -1.72 -6.34 -5.83
N ASN A 3 -1.38 -6.98 -6.95
CA ASN A 3 -1.47 -8.43 -7.08
C ASN A 3 -0.14 -9.05 -6.61
N PRO A 4 -0.10 -9.70 -5.43
CA PRO A 4 1.12 -10.27 -4.89
C PRO A 4 1.63 -11.41 -5.78
N ILE A 5 2.93 -11.44 -6.02
CA ILE A 5 3.56 -12.48 -6.83
C ILE A 5 4.98 -12.76 -6.34
N SER A 6 5.43 -14.02 -6.38
CA SER A 6 6.85 -14.32 -6.14
C SER A 6 7.70 -13.98 -7.36
N ILE A 7 9.00 -13.78 -7.18
CA ILE A 7 9.95 -13.56 -8.30
C ILE A 7 9.83 -14.69 -9.33
N ASP A 8 9.81 -15.94 -8.88
CA ASP A 8 9.73 -17.11 -9.75
C ASP A 8 8.44 -17.13 -10.59
N GLN A 9 7.30 -16.82 -9.97
CA GLN A 9 6.02 -16.75 -10.67
C GLN A 9 6.01 -15.62 -11.68
N PHE A 10 6.52 -14.44 -11.31
CA PHE A 10 6.59 -13.28 -12.19
C PHE A 10 7.47 -13.56 -13.43
N VAL A 11 8.66 -14.12 -13.23
CA VAL A 11 9.56 -14.53 -14.32
C VAL A 11 8.84 -15.47 -15.29
N LYS A 12 8.13 -16.47 -14.76
CA LYS A 12 7.40 -17.46 -15.58
C LYS A 12 6.32 -16.83 -16.45
N ILE A 13 5.53 -15.89 -15.91
CA ILE A 13 4.48 -15.20 -16.69
C ILE A 13 5.07 -14.17 -17.66
N HIS A 14 6.18 -13.52 -17.29
CA HIS A 14 6.85 -12.53 -18.13
C HIS A 14 7.46 -13.19 -19.36
N LEU A 15 8.19 -14.30 -19.20
CA LEU A 15 8.81 -15.02 -20.32
C LEU A 15 7.79 -15.61 -21.31
N LYS A 16 6.60 -16.01 -20.83
CA LYS A 16 5.51 -16.46 -21.72
C LYS A 16 5.03 -15.35 -22.65
N LYS A 17 5.02 -14.10 -22.18
CA LYS A 17 4.60 -12.93 -22.97
C LYS A 17 5.76 -12.33 -23.77
N ASN A 18 7.00 -12.51 -23.29
CA ASN A 18 8.22 -11.95 -23.85
C ASN A 18 9.25 -13.07 -24.10
N PRO A 19 9.05 -13.92 -25.13
CA PRO A 19 9.88 -15.11 -25.35
C PRO A 19 11.35 -14.81 -25.70
N ASN A 20 11.67 -13.58 -26.10
CA ASN A 20 13.03 -13.15 -26.40
C ASN A 20 13.80 -12.64 -25.15
N GLU A 21 13.10 -12.44 -24.03
CA GLU A 21 13.73 -11.99 -22.80
C GLU A 21 14.55 -13.15 -22.19
N LYS A 22 15.73 -12.83 -21.66
CA LYS A 22 16.61 -13.82 -21.04
C LYS A 22 16.29 -13.93 -19.55
N GLU A 23 15.89 -15.12 -19.11
CA GLU A 23 15.51 -15.39 -17.72
C GLU A 23 16.54 -14.90 -16.70
N ASN A 24 17.81 -15.27 -16.89
CA ASN A 24 18.88 -14.92 -15.96
C ASN A 24 19.06 -13.40 -15.86
N VAL A 25 18.91 -12.67 -16.95
CA VAL A 25 19.04 -11.21 -16.95
C VAL A 25 17.85 -10.56 -16.25
N LEU A 26 16.63 -11.07 -16.47
CA LEU A 26 15.42 -10.58 -15.79
C LEU A 26 15.52 -10.78 -14.27
N ARG A 27 15.98 -11.96 -13.82
CA ARG A 27 16.18 -12.26 -12.40
C ARG A 27 17.16 -11.29 -11.75
N VAL A 28 18.31 -11.06 -12.36
CA VAL A 28 19.32 -10.11 -11.86
C VAL A 28 18.73 -8.71 -11.70
N ARG A 29 17.89 -8.25 -12.63
CA ARG A 29 17.25 -6.92 -12.51
C ARG A 29 16.20 -6.86 -11.40
N LEU A 30 15.43 -7.94 -11.20
CA LEU A 30 14.46 -8.03 -10.11
C LEU A 30 15.15 -8.08 -8.74
N GLU A 31 16.22 -8.84 -8.61
CA GLU A 31 17.05 -8.92 -7.41
C GLU A 31 17.72 -7.57 -7.10
N ALA A 32 18.24 -6.89 -8.11
CA ALA A 32 18.79 -5.54 -7.94
C ALA A 32 17.73 -4.55 -7.47
N ALA A 33 16.53 -4.56 -8.08
CA ALA A 33 15.43 -3.70 -7.64
C ALA A 33 14.93 -4.04 -6.23
N LEU A 34 14.98 -5.31 -5.81
CA LEU A 34 14.66 -5.71 -4.44
C LEU A 34 15.72 -5.23 -3.44
N ASP A 35 17.00 -5.33 -3.79
CA ASP A 35 18.10 -4.81 -2.97
C ASP A 35 18.04 -3.29 -2.84
N ASP A 36 17.74 -2.57 -3.92
CA ASP A 36 17.50 -1.12 -3.91
C ASP A 36 16.32 -0.76 -2.98
N TYR A 37 15.24 -1.52 -3.04
CA TYR A 37 14.08 -1.35 -2.17
C TYR A 37 14.46 -1.56 -0.69
N ASN A 38 15.20 -2.64 -0.38
CA ASN A 38 15.66 -2.94 0.97
C ASN A 38 16.62 -1.89 1.54
N LYS A 39 17.37 -1.21 0.67
CA LYS A 39 18.22 -0.06 1.04
C LYS A 39 17.43 1.23 1.25
N GLY A 40 16.11 1.21 1.05
CA GLY A 40 15.24 2.37 1.16
C GLY A 40 15.41 3.36 0.01
N ILE A 41 15.95 2.94 -1.13
CA ILE A 41 16.05 3.82 -2.30
C ILE A 41 14.64 4.18 -2.76
N LYS A 42 14.42 5.47 -2.96
CA LYS A 42 13.14 6.04 -3.39
C LYS A 42 13.20 6.47 -4.85
N CYS A 43 12.03 6.55 -5.46
CA CYS A 43 11.87 7.24 -6.72
C CYS A 43 12.15 8.73 -6.57
N ASN A 44 12.49 9.41 -7.67
CA ASN A 44 12.71 10.86 -7.68
C ASN A 44 11.51 11.67 -7.15
N CYS A 45 10.29 11.12 -7.18
CA CYS A 45 9.10 11.75 -6.61
C CYS A 45 8.91 11.50 -5.09
N GLY A 46 9.83 10.76 -4.44
CA GLY A 46 9.81 10.44 -3.02
C GLY A 46 9.07 9.15 -2.64
N LYS A 47 8.34 8.51 -3.56
CA LYS A 47 7.64 7.23 -3.29
C LYS A 47 8.60 6.04 -3.32
N ASP A 48 8.22 4.93 -2.67
CA ASP A 48 8.90 3.65 -2.83
C ASP A 48 8.95 3.21 -4.28
N ILE A 49 10.07 2.61 -4.67
CA ILE A 49 10.25 2.05 -6.01
C ILE A 49 9.30 0.86 -6.19
N TRP A 50 8.74 0.67 -7.38
CA TRP A 50 7.92 -0.50 -7.74
C TRP A 50 8.86 -1.58 -8.26
N ILE A 51 9.04 -2.72 -7.59
CA ILE A 51 10.15 -3.66 -7.90
C ILE A 51 9.97 -4.27 -9.28
N VAL A 52 8.76 -4.75 -9.57
CA VAL A 52 8.40 -5.30 -10.89
C VAL A 52 8.67 -4.29 -12.01
N GLY A 53 8.31 -3.01 -11.81
CA GLY A 53 8.59 -1.96 -12.79
C GLY A 53 10.07 -1.56 -12.86
N SER A 54 10.74 -1.51 -11.71
CA SER A 54 12.13 -1.08 -11.56
C SER A 54 13.13 -2.03 -12.18
N ALA A 55 12.75 -3.31 -12.33
CA ALA A 55 13.51 -4.25 -13.14
C ALA A 55 13.66 -3.82 -14.61
N THR A 56 12.81 -2.92 -15.12
CA THR A 56 12.90 -2.35 -16.47
C THR A 56 13.24 -0.86 -16.48
N ALA A 57 12.71 -0.11 -15.51
CA ALA A 57 12.94 1.32 -15.35
C ALA A 57 13.53 1.60 -13.94
N PRO A 58 14.87 1.52 -13.79
CA PRO A 58 15.54 1.59 -12.49
C PRO A 58 15.06 2.75 -11.62
N PHE A 59 14.87 2.48 -10.32
CA PHE A 59 14.42 3.45 -9.32
C PHE A 59 13.04 4.08 -9.57
N GLY A 60 12.23 3.51 -10.47
CA GLY A 60 10.90 4.04 -10.78
C GLY A 60 9.83 3.56 -9.81
N CYS A 61 9.05 4.49 -9.25
CA CYS A 61 7.78 4.12 -8.61
C CYS A 61 6.70 3.82 -9.65
N PHE A 62 5.63 3.19 -9.21
CA PHE A 62 4.49 2.83 -10.06
C PHE A 62 3.93 4.01 -10.87
N SER A 63 3.62 5.12 -10.19
CA SER A 63 3.01 6.28 -10.84
C SER A 63 3.94 6.94 -11.85
N CYS A 64 5.24 7.00 -11.58
CA CYS A 64 6.20 7.59 -12.51
C CYS A 64 6.44 6.70 -13.75
N ILE A 65 6.38 5.37 -13.60
CA ILE A 65 6.55 4.44 -14.72
C ILE A 65 5.29 4.39 -15.59
N THR A 66 4.10 4.34 -14.97
CA THR A 66 2.85 4.05 -15.68
C THR A 66 1.97 5.28 -15.95
N GLY A 67 2.20 6.38 -15.25
CA GLY A 67 1.31 7.55 -15.23
C GLY A 67 0.00 7.33 -14.48
N LYS A 68 -0.21 6.18 -13.83
CA LYS A 68 -1.43 5.84 -13.09
C LYS A 68 -1.31 6.21 -11.61
N ASP A 69 -2.44 6.53 -11.01
CA ASP A 69 -2.51 6.89 -9.58
C ASP A 69 -2.48 5.68 -8.65
N HIS A 70 -3.01 4.53 -9.09
CA HIS A 70 -3.18 3.33 -8.25
C HIS A 70 -2.73 2.04 -8.94
N PRO A 71 -2.14 1.08 -8.21
CA PRO A 71 -1.62 -0.18 -8.77
C PRO A 71 -2.66 -1.30 -8.93
N ARG A 72 -3.96 -0.99 -8.93
CA ARG A 72 -5.03 -1.99 -8.95
C ARG A 72 -4.88 -2.92 -10.16
N GLY A 73 -4.66 -4.21 -9.88
CA GLY A 73 -4.52 -5.27 -10.89
C GLY A 73 -3.08 -5.44 -11.43
N ASP A 74 -2.15 -4.57 -11.05
CA ASP A 74 -0.73 -4.68 -11.41
C ASP A 74 0.01 -5.55 -10.39
N TYR A 75 1.03 -6.28 -10.85
CA TYR A 75 1.80 -7.18 -10.00
C TYR A 75 2.84 -6.43 -9.17
N GLU A 76 3.07 -6.90 -7.94
CA GLU A 76 4.24 -6.55 -7.14
C GLU A 76 4.79 -7.76 -6.41
N ILE A 77 6.10 -7.77 -6.20
CA ILE A 77 6.79 -8.81 -5.43
C ILE A 77 6.21 -8.85 -4.02
N ASP A 78 5.77 -10.03 -3.61
CA ASP A 78 5.11 -10.31 -2.33
C ASP A 78 5.87 -9.77 -1.10
N PHE A 79 7.20 -9.88 -1.12
CA PHE A 79 8.09 -9.33 -0.10
C PHE A 79 7.94 -7.82 0.11
N ALA A 80 7.46 -7.10 -0.90
CA ALA A 80 7.38 -5.65 -0.91
C ALA A 80 5.93 -5.15 -0.99
N LEU A 81 4.96 -5.92 -0.49
CA LEU A 81 3.55 -5.48 -0.44
C LEU A 81 3.33 -4.37 0.60
N ASP A 82 4.16 -4.34 1.63
CA ASP A 82 4.07 -3.39 2.73
C ASP A 82 4.70 -2.02 2.39
N LYS A 83 4.37 -1.53 1.19
CA LYS A 83 4.70 -0.19 0.67
C LYS A 83 3.72 0.87 1.12
N ARG A 84 2.90 0.58 2.14
CA ARG A 84 2.11 1.62 2.81
C ARG A 84 3.12 2.68 3.22
N GLY A 85 2.90 3.95 2.87
CA GLY A 85 3.87 5.02 3.14
C GLY A 85 4.19 5.09 4.63
N LYS A 86 5.21 4.36 5.08
CA LYS A 86 5.70 4.29 6.45
C LYS A 86 6.64 5.45 6.76
N ASP A 87 7.09 6.17 5.73
CA ASP A 87 7.94 7.34 5.89
C ASP A 87 7.25 8.37 6.79
N GLY A 88 7.86 8.59 7.96
CA GLY A 88 7.39 9.54 8.97
C GLY A 88 6.29 9.03 9.91
N ARG A 89 5.82 7.78 9.79
CA ARG A 89 4.89 7.17 10.76
C ARG A 89 5.66 6.56 11.93
N ARG A 90 5.18 6.76 13.15
CA ARG A 90 5.76 6.12 14.35
C ARG A 90 5.39 4.65 14.37
N HIS A 91 6.35 3.77 14.65
CA HIS A 91 6.08 2.36 14.91
C HIS A 91 5.96 2.11 16.41
N ILE A 92 5.00 1.29 16.83
CA ILE A 92 4.70 1.03 18.25
C ILE A 92 5.92 0.50 19.03
N ASP A 93 6.75 -0.34 18.41
CA ASP A 93 7.96 -0.91 19.04
C ASP A 93 9.06 0.14 19.29
N GLU A 94 9.01 1.28 18.59
CA GLU A 94 9.98 2.37 18.74
C GLU A 94 9.51 3.41 19.77
N MET A 95 8.31 3.23 20.32
CA MET A 95 7.71 4.15 21.28
C MET A 95 8.01 3.72 22.72
N ASP A 96 8.08 4.72 23.62
CA ASP A 96 8.06 4.49 25.06
C ASP A 96 6.72 3.81 25.42
N PRO A 97 6.70 2.61 26.03
CA PRO A 97 5.47 1.88 26.36
C PRO A 97 4.49 2.69 27.20
N CYS A 98 4.99 3.62 28.02
CA CYS A 98 4.17 4.51 28.84
C CYS A 98 3.54 5.68 28.05
N LYS A 99 3.87 5.83 26.77
CA LYS A 99 3.44 6.93 25.89
C LYS A 99 2.79 6.44 24.60
N ILE A 100 2.41 5.17 24.53
CA ILE A 100 1.67 4.64 23.40
C ILE A 100 0.25 5.23 23.43
N SER A 101 -0.07 6.02 22.41
CA SER A 101 -1.36 6.67 22.22
C SER A 101 -1.59 6.90 20.73
N GLY A 102 -2.83 6.77 20.26
CA GLY A 102 -3.19 6.95 18.86
C GLY A 102 -3.84 5.71 18.26
N MET A 103 -4.07 5.76 16.95
CA MET A 103 -4.54 4.62 16.15
C MET A 103 -3.34 3.98 15.49
N PHE A 104 -3.25 2.65 15.49
CA PHE A 104 -2.18 1.91 14.84
C PHE A 104 -2.79 0.89 13.89
N ASP A 105 -2.12 0.65 12.77
CA ASP A 105 -2.49 -0.45 11.87
C ASP A 105 -2.08 -1.80 12.45
N ASP A 106 -2.49 -2.86 11.76
CA ASP A 106 -2.18 -4.25 12.09
C ASP A 106 -0.68 -4.56 12.12
N ASP A 107 0.11 -3.75 11.41
CA ASP A 107 1.57 -3.81 11.38
C ASP A 107 2.23 -2.88 12.42
N GLY A 108 1.46 -2.24 13.31
CA GLY A 108 1.99 -1.43 14.40
C GLY A 108 2.44 -0.01 14.02
N PHE A 109 2.12 0.47 12.81
CA PHE A 109 2.39 1.85 12.40
C PHE A 109 1.22 2.77 12.73
N GLU A 110 1.53 3.95 13.26
CA GLU A 110 0.51 4.94 13.62
C GLU A 110 -0.25 5.45 12.38
N ILE A 111 -1.57 5.41 12.45
CA ILE A 111 -2.48 5.92 11.43
C ILE A 111 -2.79 7.39 11.74
N ASN A 112 -2.63 8.26 10.76
CA ASN A 112 -3.13 9.63 10.83
C ASN A 112 -4.64 9.65 10.49
N PRO A 113 -5.55 9.96 11.43
CA PRO A 113 -6.99 9.95 11.18
C PRO A 113 -7.42 10.89 10.06
N ASP A 114 -6.76 12.04 9.91
CA ASP A 114 -7.07 13.04 8.88
C ASP A 114 -6.72 12.55 7.46
N SER A 115 -5.88 11.52 7.36
CA SER A 115 -5.52 10.91 6.08
C SER A 115 -6.51 9.83 5.62
N ILE A 116 -7.42 9.40 6.50
CA ILE A 116 -8.40 8.35 6.20
C ILE A 116 -9.47 8.92 5.27
N ARG A 117 -9.51 8.41 4.04
CA ARG A 117 -10.51 8.83 3.06
C ARG A 117 -11.90 8.39 3.53
N LYS A 118 -12.87 9.31 3.45
CA LYS A 118 -14.29 8.97 3.71
C LYS A 118 -14.93 8.39 2.44
N PRO A 119 -15.36 7.13 2.44
CA PRO A 119 -16.09 6.54 1.33
C PRO A 119 -17.40 7.28 1.08
N SER A 120 -17.89 7.26 -0.17
CA SER A 120 -19.15 7.91 -0.55
C SER A 120 -20.34 7.44 0.28
N LEU A 121 -20.37 6.15 0.66
CA LEU A 121 -21.39 5.59 1.55
C LEU A 121 -21.46 6.36 2.88
N CYS A 122 -20.30 6.65 3.50
CA CYS A 122 -20.22 7.37 4.77
C CYS A 122 -20.77 8.80 4.67
N MET A 123 -20.61 9.48 3.53
CA MET A 123 -21.11 10.85 3.34
C MET A 123 -22.65 10.95 3.43
N THR A 124 -23.34 9.83 3.29
CA THR A 124 -24.81 9.73 3.39
C THR A 124 -25.28 9.02 4.66
N CYS A 125 -24.36 8.73 5.59
CA CYS A 125 -24.63 7.97 6.81
C CYS A 125 -25.00 8.90 7.97
N LEU A 126 -26.07 8.59 8.71
CA LEU A 126 -26.49 9.31 9.92
C LEU A 126 -25.35 9.43 10.94
N ARG A 127 -24.52 8.38 11.06
CA ARG A 127 -23.34 8.37 11.96
C ARG A 127 -22.25 9.37 11.56
N ASN A 128 -22.21 9.82 10.30
CA ASN A 128 -21.20 10.78 9.85
C ASN A 128 -21.51 12.23 10.29
N VAL A 129 -22.73 12.52 10.74
CA VAL A 129 -23.10 13.83 11.31
C VAL A 129 -23.19 13.78 12.84
N ASP A 130 -22.97 12.62 13.44
CA ASP A 130 -22.95 12.42 14.88
C ASP A 130 -21.66 13.03 15.46
N PRO A 131 -21.75 13.91 16.48
CA PRO A 131 -20.56 14.48 17.12
C PRO A 131 -19.86 13.53 18.09
N ASP A 132 -20.36 12.30 18.28
CA ASP A 132 -19.70 11.31 19.15
C ASP A 132 -18.31 10.91 18.59
N TRP A 133 -17.28 11.23 19.37
CA TRP A 133 -15.89 11.00 19.00
C TRP A 133 -15.51 9.51 19.05
N GLU A 134 -16.16 8.72 19.91
CA GLU A 134 -15.92 7.27 19.98
C GLU A 134 -16.44 6.58 18.70
N GLU A 135 -17.58 7.06 18.18
CA GLU A 135 -18.15 6.54 16.94
C GLU A 135 -17.27 6.89 15.72
N GLU A 136 -16.73 8.11 15.64
CA GLU A 136 -15.82 8.48 14.54
C GLU A 136 -14.50 7.70 14.61
N LEU A 137 -14.01 7.35 15.81
CA LEU A 137 -12.87 6.45 15.97
C LEU A 137 -13.14 5.08 15.35
N LEU A 138 -14.29 4.46 15.66
CA LEU A 138 -14.69 3.17 15.10
C LEU A 138 -14.89 3.26 13.58
N CYS A 139 -15.52 4.33 13.10
CA CYS A 139 -15.68 4.58 11.67
C CYS A 139 -14.33 4.68 10.96
N ASN A 140 -13.36 5.38 11.56
CA ASN A 140 -12.02 5.53 11.00
C ASN A 140 -11.27 4.20 10.94
N LEU A 141 -11.36 3.36 11.98
CA LEU A 141 -10.78 2.01 11.96
C LEU A 141 -11.36 1.17 10.82
N ASN A 142 -12.69 1.16 10.67
CA ASN A 142 -13.36 0.39 9.62
C ASN A 142 -13.05 0.92 8.21
N ARG A 143 -12.95 2.24 8.02
CA ARG A 143 -12.54 2.85 6.74
C ARG A 143 -11.11 2.49 6.39
N ASN A 144 -10.21 2.49 7.36
CA ASN A 144 -8.80 2.19 7.15
C ASN A 144 -8.57 0.70 6.84
N ASP A 145 -9.28 -0.19 7.54
CA ASP A 145 -9.24 -1.65 7.30
C ASP A 145 -9.61 -2.00 5.85
N GLN A 146 -10.57 -1.28 5.28
CA GLN A 146 -11.08 -1.52 3.93
C GLN A 146 -10.48 -0.58 2.86
N VAL A 147 -9.37 0.12 3.15
CA VAL A 147 -8.84 1.15 2.23
C VAL A 147 -8.42 0.60 0.87
N ASP A 148 -7.98 -0.66 0.84
CA ASP A 148 -7.53 -1.35 -0.36
C ASP A 148 -8.61 -2.22 -1.03
N GLU A 149 -9.78 -2.33 -0.40
CA GLU A 149 -10.90 -3.11 -0.89
C GLU A 149 -11.56 -2.44 -2.11
N GLU A 150 -12.12 -3.26 -3.00
CA GLU A 150 -12.77 -2.76 -4.21
C GLU A 150 -14.07 -2.01 -3.91
N GLU A 151 -14.76 -2.42 -2.84
CA GLU A 151 -16.04 -1.88 -2.39
C GLU A 151 -16.04 -1.78 -0.87
N PHE A 152 -16.34 -0.59 -0.35
CA PHE A 152 -16.49 -0.35 1.09
C PHE A 152 -17.85 -0.85 1.58
N LYS A 153 -17.86 -1.66 2.64
CA LYS A 153 -19.06 -2.22 3.26
C LYS A 153 -19.10 -1.86 4.74
N CYS A 154 -20.22 -1.32 5.21
CA CYS A 154 -20.41 -0.98 6.62
C CYS A 154 -21.73 -1.57 7.13
N GLY A 155 -21.64 -2.47 8.10
CA GLY A 155 -22.82 -3.08 8.75
C GLY A 155 -23.58 -2.12 9.68
N ALA A 156 -22.94 -1.03 10.11
CA ALA A 156 -23.53 0.03 10.93
C ALA A 156 -24.07 1.20 10.09
N TYR A 157 -24.16 1.06 8.76
CA TYR A 157 -24.68 2.11 7.90
C TYR A 157 -26.17 2.36 8.16
N GLU A 158 -26.49 3.61 8.47
CA GLU A 158 -27.85 4.11 8.60
C GLU A 158 -27.97 5.35 7.69
N LYS A 159 -28.99 5.41 6.83
CA LYS A 159 -29.15 6.52 5.90
C LYS A 159 -29.64 7.79 6.62
N LEU A 160 -29.02 8.93 6.32
CA LEU A 160 -29.45 10.28 6.74
C LEU A 160 -30.88 10.62 6.31
#